data_AF-A0A9Q3UAQ9-F1
#
_entry.id   AF-A0A9Q3UAQ9-F1
#
_cell.length_a   1.000
_cell.length_b   1.000
_cell.length_c   1.000
_cell.angle_alpha   90.00
_cell.angle_beta   90.00
_cell.angle_gamma   90.00
#
_symmetry.space_group_name_H-M   'P 1'
#
loop_
_entity.id
_entity.type
_entity.pdbx_description
1 polymer ?
#
loop_
_entity_poly.entity_id
_entity_poly.type
_entity_poly.pdbx_seq_one_letter_code
_entity_poly.pdbx_strand_id
1 'polypeptide(L)'
;MNGGTSLKLDALIFIDTNILLDFYRIRRSDISMEYLNRLEDCKDRLILGSQVEMEYKKNRQKVILETLNRYSKPDWNKLTPPTLLAASQAAQQIEKHKKQIETQQKKINHKIEQILGDPSRHDPVYKHLQRIFKHSSEFNLNRLSKARFGVRRLARKRFTLGYPPRKDNDISIGDAVNWEWIIDCAQRTTKDIIIVTRDTDFGAIYNGKSYLNDWLKIEFQERVSKKRKLVLTDKLSFALKAVDEVVTKEMEDAEQQLLDTIEWLNSQLFKNDDEDEA
;
A
#
# COMPACT_ATOMS: atom_id res chain seq x y z
N MET A 1 -7.70 16.20 27.79
CA MET A 1 -6.84 17.17 27.09
C MET A 1 -5.48 16.51 26.91
N ASN A 2 -5.20 15.94 25.73
CA ASN A 2 -3.86 15.45 25.40
C ASN A 2 -3.34 16.34 24.27
N GLY A 3 -2.39 17.20 24.63
CA GLY A 3 -1.72 18.10 23.70
C GLY A 3 -1.05 17.29 22.60
N GLY A 4 -1.47 17.55 21.36
CA GLY A 4 -0.80 17.05 20.17
C GLY A 4 0.55 17.73 20.04
N THR A 5 1.59 17.10 20.58
CA THR A 5 2.97 17.43 20.22
C THR A 5 3.13 17.10 18.74
N SER A 6 3.35 18.12 17.90
CA SER A 6 3.74 17.97 16.51
C SER A 6 4.96 17.05 16.46
N LEU A 7 4.78 15.83 15.96
CA LEU A 7 5.79 14.77 15.97
C LEU A 7 6.68 14.94 14.73
N LYS A 8 7.29 16.11 14.58
CA LYS A 8 8.19 16.41 13.47
C LYS A 8 9.48 15.61 13.64
N LEU A 9 9.74 14.72 12.71
CA LEU A 9 10.88 13.81 12.69
C LEU A 9 11.73 14.10 11.44
N ASP A 10 13.04 14.31 11.63
CA ASP A 10 13.97 14.28 10.50
C ASP A 10 14.28 12.82 10.14
N ALA A 11 13.35 12.20 9.40
CA ALA A 11 13.43 10.83 8.96
C ALA A 11 13.42 10.62 7.44
N LEU A 12 13.91 9.46 7.03
CA LEU A 12 13.62 8.85 5.74
C LEU A 12 12.45 7.87 5.88
N ILE A 13 11.67 7.71 4.82
CA ILE A 13 10.50 6.82 4.82
C ILE A 13 10.72 5.69 3.83
N PHE A 14 10.74 4.46 4.33
CA PHE A 14 10.54 3.28 3.49
C PHE A 14 9.05 2.97 3.40
N ILE A 15 8.56 2.78 2.18
CA ILE A 15 7.17 2.41 1.92
C ILE A 15 7.17 1.04 1.27
N ASP A 16 6.55 0.09 1.94
CA ASP A 16 6.37 -1.24 1.43
C ASP A 16 5.39 -1.27 0.25
N THR A 17 5.53 -2.28 -0.60
CA THR A 17 4.76 -2.41 -1.85
C THR A 17 3.25 -2.48 -1.59
N ASN A 18 2.83 -3.13 -0.50
CA ASN A 18 1.40 -3.25 -0.14
C ASN A 18 0.72 -1.88 0.03
N ILE A 19 1.39 -0.92 0.67
CA ILE A 19 0.90 0.44 0.87
C ILE A 19 0.68 1.14 -0.47
N LEU A 20 1.59 0.94 -1.44
CA LEU A 20 1.46 1.52 -2.77
C LEU A 20 0.33 0.88 -3.59
N LEU A 21 0.06 -0.41 -3.38
CA LEU A 21 -1.05 -1.09 -4.04
C LEU A 21 -2.42 -0.66 -3.49
N ASP A 22 -2.46 -0.20 -2.25
CA ASP A 22 -3.70 0.25 -1.61
C ASP A 22 -4.30 1.51 -2.24
N PHE A 23 -3.54 2.27 -3.02
CA PHE A 23 -4.09 3.34 -3.87
C PHE A 23 -5.12 2.85 -4.90
N TYR A 24 -5.16 1.56 -5.20
CA TYR A 24 -6.22 0.94 -6.01
C TYR A 24 -7.39 0.38 -5.19
N ARG A 25 -7.28 0.38 -3.85
CA ARG A 25 -8.31 -0.12 -2.93
C ARG A 25 -9.09 1.01 -2.24
N ILE A 26 -8.50 2.20 -2.13
CA ILE A 26 -9.16 3.38 -1.54
C ILE A 26 -10.36 3.80 -2.39
N ARG A 27 -11.52 3.98 -1.73
CA ARG A 27 -12.79 4.29 -2.40
C ARG A 27 -12.95 5.77 -2.76
N ARG A 28 -12.16 6.66 -2.14
CA ARG A 28 -12.14 8.12 -2.37
C ARG A 28 -10.96 8.50 -3.25
N SER A 29 -11.21 8.69 -4.54
CA SER A 29 -10.16 8.93 -5.53
C SER A 29 -9.42 10.25 -5.31
N ASP A 30 -10.13 11.30 -4.91
CA ASP A 30 -9.58 12.60 -4.53
C ASP A 30 -8.50 12.50 -3.45
N ILE A 31 -8.83 11.84 -2.33
CA ILE A 31 -7.89 11.67 -1.21
C ILE A 31 -6.69 10.80 -1.61
N SER A 32 -6.91 9.77 -2.42
CA SER A 32 -5.83 8.93 -2.95
C SER A 32 -4.83 9.75 -3.76
N MET A 33 -5.32 10.66 -4.60
CA MET A 33 -4.48 11.56 -5.38
C MET A 33 -3.74 12.57 -4.49
N GLU A 34 -4.37 13.06 -3.42
CA GLU A 34 -3.68 13.93 -2.45
C GLU A 34 -2.49 13.23 -1.80
N TYR A 35 -2.66 11.99 -1.32
CA TYR A 35 -1.54 11.20 -0.78
C TYR A 35 -0.41 11.00 -1.81
N LEU A 36 -0.75 10.71 -3.07
CA LEU A 36 0.24 10.57 -4.13
C LEU A 36 0.99 11.87 -4.40
N ASN A 37 0.31 13.01 -4.37
CA ASN A 37 0.94 14.32 -4.49
C ASN A 37 1.92 14.57 -3.32
N ARG A 38 1.52 14.25 -2.08
CA ARG A 38 2.41 14.36 -0.91
C ARG A 38 3.64 13.47 -1.01
N LEU A 39 3.48 12.25 -1.52
CA LEU A 39 4.61 11.37 -1.79
C LEU A 39 5.57 11.93 -2.84
N GLU A 40 5.04 12.61 -3.86
CA GLU A 40 5.87 13.31 -4.86
C GLU A 40 6.57 14.54 -4.31
N ASP A 41 5.94 15.26 -3.38
CA ASP A 41 6.52 16.42 -2.69
C ASP A 41 7.68 15.99 -1.78
N CYS A 42 7.55 14.85 -1.08
CA CYS A 42 8.58 14.34 -0.18
C CYS A 42 9.50 13.27 -0.80
N LYS A 43 9.53 13.12 -2.14
CA LYS A 43 10.25 12.04 -2.84
C LYS A 43 11.74 11.92 -2.53
N ASP A 44 12.40 13.02 -2.14
CA ASP A 44 13.80 13.04 -1.72
C ASP A 44 14.05 12.39 -0.36
N ARG A 45 12.99 12.06 0.39
CA ARG A 45 13.05 11.37 1.68
C ARG A 45 12.58 9.92 1.60
N LEU A 46 12.15 9.46 0.41
CA LEU A 46 11.66 8.11 0.23
C LEU A 46 12.83 7.14 -0.03
N ILE A 47 12.89 6.09 0.77
CA ILE A 47 13.74 4.92 0.54
C ILE A 47 12.98 4.01 -0.41
N LEU A 48 13.49 3.93 -1.64
CA LEU A 48 12.87 3.18 -2.73
C LEU A 48 13.91 2.27 -3.39
N GLY A 49 13.43 1.36 -4.22
CA GLY A 49 14.32 0.55 -5.03
C GLY A 49 13.61 -0.18 -6.14
N SER A 50 14.42 -0.72 -7.06
CA SER A 50 13.93 -1.53 -8.17
C SER A 50 13.19 -2.80 -7.73
N GLN A 51 13.37 -3.25 -6.48
CA GLN A 51 12.61 -4.36 -5.89
C GLN A 51 11.16 -3.95 -5.63
N VAL A 52 10.93 -2.87 -4.88
CA VAL A 52 9.60 -2.29 -4.62
C VAL A 52 8.87 -1.96 -5.93
N GLU A 53 9.56 -1.32 -6.89
CA GLU A 53 8.95 -1.02 -8.20
C GLU A 53 8.51 -2.29 -8.95
N MET A 54 9.32 -3.35 -8.88
CA MET A 54 9.02 -4.62 -9.55
C MET A 54 7.82 -5.31 -8.91
N GLU A 55 7.78 -5.41 -7.58
CA GLU A 55 6.66 -6.03 -6.85
C GLU A 55 5.36 -5.27 -7.07
N TYR A 56 5.41 -3.93 -7.05
CA TYR A 56 4.28 -3.08 -7.39
C TYR A 56 3.75 -3.43 -8.79
N LYS A 57 4.62 -3.44 -9.81
CA LYS A 57 4.21 -3.73 -11.19
C LYS A 57 3.68 -5.16 -11.35
N LYS A 58 4.29 -6.13 -10.66
CA LYS A 58 3.88 -7.54 -10.67
C LYS A 58 2.47 -7.72 -10.10
N ASN A 59 2.16 -7.06 -9.00
CA ASN A 59 0.92 -7.27 -8.26
C ASN A 59 -0.22 -6.31 -8.66
N ARG A 60 0.09 -5.18 -9.31
CA ARG A 60 -0.88 -4.14 -9.71
C ARG A 60 -2.12 -4.70 -10.41
N GLN A 61 -1.95 -5.51 -11.45
CA GLN A 61 -3.08 -6.02 -12.24
C GLN A 61 -4.00 -6.89 -11.39
N LYS A 62 -3.41 -7.76 -10.55
CA LYS A 62 -4.16 -8.62 -9.61
C LYS A 62 -5.02 -7.77 -8.68
N VAL A 63 -4.43 -6.74 -8.04
CA VAL A 63 -5.16 -5.87 -7.11
C VAL A 63 -6.30 -5.10 -7.79
N ILE A 64 -6.07 -4.57 -8.99
CA ILE A 64 -7.12 -3.87 -9.76
C ILE A 64 -8.30 -4.81 -10.05
N LEU A 65 -8.02 -6.03 -10.52
CA LEU A 65 -9.05 -7.02 -10.83
C LEU A 65 -9.82 -7.49 -9.59
N GLU A 66 -9.13 -7.68 -8.46
CA GLU A 66 -9.77 -7.99 -7.17
C GLU A 66 -10.74 -6.89 -6.75
N THR A 67 -10.34 -5.62 -6.85
CA THR A 67 -11.21 -4.48 -6.52
C THR A 67 -12.44 -4.44 -7.43
N LEU A 68 -12.29 -4.79 -8.72
CA LEU A 68 -13.41 -4.80 -9.66
C LEU A 68 -14.39 -5.94 -9.44
N ASN A 69 -13.90 -7.12 -9.06
CA ASN A 69 -14.79 -8.23 -8.73
C ASN A 69 -15.71 -7.88 -7.55
N ARG A 70 -15.25 -7.01 -6.64
CA ARG A 70 -16.07 -6.44 -5.55
C ARG A 70 -17.05 -5.37 -6.02
N TYR A 71 -16.79 -4.74 -7.17
CA TYR A 71 -17.73 -3.86 -7.87
C TYR A 71 -18.72 -4.69 -8.71
N SER A 72 -19.40 -5.64 -8.07
CA SER A 72 -20.32 -6.56 -8.74
C SER A 72 -21.61 -5.85 -9.18
N LYS A 73 -22.32 -6.45 -10.14
CA LYS A 73 -23.65 -5.97 -10.52
C LYS A 73 -24.59 -6.01 -9.31
N PRO A 74 -25.51 -5.03 -9.17
CA PRO A 74 -26.62 -5.15 -8.23
C PRO A 74 -27.38 -6.45 -8.48
N ASP A 75 -27.99 -6.99 -7.43
CA ASP A 75 -28.94 -8.09 -7.57
C ASP A 75 -30.19 -7.58 -8.28
N TRP A 76 -30.17 -7.65 -9.61
CA TRP A 76 -31.24 -7.16 -10.46
C TRP A 76 -32.55 -7.91 -10.23
N ASN A 77 -32.51 -9.15 -9.71
CA ASN A 77 -33.72 -9.91 -9.40
C ASN A 77 -34.50 -9.26 -8.28
N LYS A 78 -33.83 -8.70 -7.27
CA LYS A 78 -34.47 -7.93 -6.18
C LYS A 78 -34.99 -6.57 -6.62
N LEU A 79 -34.50 -6.05 -7.73
CA LEU A 79 -34.91 -4.75 -8.29
C LEU A 79 -35.92 -4.91 -9.44
N THR A 80 -36.31 -6.14 -9.78
CA THR A 80 -37.30 -6.38 -10.83
C THR A 80 -38.71 -6.28 -10.22
N PRO A 81 -39.57 -5.37 -10.70
CA PRO A 81 -40.90 -5.19 -10.14
C PRO A 81 -41.80 -6.42 -10.38
N PRO A 82 -42.72 -6.75 -9.45
CA PRO A 82 -43.69 -7.83 -9.65
C PRO A 82 -44.56 -7.60 -10.88
N THR A 83 -44.98 -8.67 -11.54
CA THR A 83 -45.80 -8.63 -12.77
C THR A 83 -47.07 -7.79 -12.61
N LEU A 84 -47.71 -7.82 -11.44
CA LEU A 84 -48.90 -7.03 -11.12
C LEU A 84 -48.67 -5.50 -11.27
N LEU A 85 -47.43 -5.04 -11.04
CA LEU A 85 -47.05 -3.63 -11.06
C LEU A 85 -46.19 -3.25 -12.27
N ALA A 86 -45.95 -4.18 -13.20
CA ALA A 86 -45.05 -3.97 -14.34
C ALA A 86 -45.46 -2.81 -15.26
N ALA A 87 -46.77 -2.54 -15.38
CA ALA A 87 -47.31 -1.41 -16.15
C ALA A 87 -47.25 -0.06 -15.42
N SER A 88 -46.91 -0.04 -14.13
CA SER A 88 -46.83 1.19 -13.36
C SER A 88 -45.68 2.09 -13.86
N GLN A 89 -45.87 3.40 -13.77
CA GLN A 89 -44.82 4.37 -14.09
C GLN A 89 -43.55 4.13 -13.24
N ALA A 90 -43.71 3.74 -11.98
CA ALA A 90 -42.60 3.42 -11.09
C ALA A 90 -41.77 2.22 -11.59
N ALA A 91 -42.44 1.13 -12.01
CA ALA A 91 -41.78 -0.03 -12.60
C ALA A 91 -40.99 0.32 -13.87
N GLN A 92 -41.56 1.16 -14.74
CA GLN A 92 -40.89 1.63 -15.95
C GLN A 92 -39.65 2.48 -15.64
N GLN A 93 -39.70 3.35 -14.62
CA GLN A 93 -38.52 4.12 -14.21
C GLN A 93 -37.40 3.23 -13.65
N ILE A 94 -37.74 2.20 -12.86
CA ILE A 94 -36.76 1.24 -12.35
C ILE A 94 -36.02 0.54 -13.51
N GLU A 95 -36.74 0.05 -14.51
CA GLU A 95 -36.15 -0.61 -15.67
C GLU A 95 -35.27 0.36 -16.50
N LYS A 96 -35.70 1.62 -16.63
CA LYS A 96 -34.89 2.66 -17.27
C LYS A 96 -33.58 2.91 -16.53
N HIS A 97 -33.63 3.06 -15.21
CA HIS A 97 -32.43 3.28 -14.40
C HIS A 97 -31.49 2.07 -14.40
N LYS A 98 -32.04 0.84 -14.41
CA LYS A 98 -31.27 -0.39 -14.60
C LYS A 98 -30.43 -0.36 -15.88
N LYS A 99 -31.05 -0.05 -17.02
CA LYS A 99 -30.33 0.09 -18.32
C LYS A 99 -29.27 1.19 -18.28
N GLN A 100 -29.54 2.30 -17.61
CA GLN A 100 -28.55 3.37 -17.43
C GLN A 100 -27.34 2.89 -16.61
N ILE A 101 -27.57 2.20 -15.49
CA ILE A 101 -26.51 1.64 -14.66
C ILE A 101 -25.68 0.62 -15.45
N GLU A 102 -26.31 -0.30 -16.18
CA GLU A 102 -25.60 -1.26 -17.03
C GLU A 102 -24.71 -0.58 -18.09
N THR A 103 -25.20 0.51 -18.69
CA THR A 103 -24.43 1.30 -19.66
C THR A 103 -23.21 1.95 -18.99
N GLN A 104 -23.36 2.51 -17.79
CA GLN A 104 -22.24 3.10 -17.06
C GLN A 104 -21.24 2.04 -16.60
N GLN A 105 -21.70 0.86 -16.17
CA GLN A 105 -20.83 -0.27 -15.83
C GLN A 105 -19.96 -0.70 -17.02
N LYS A 106 -20.55 -0.80 -18.21
CA LYS A 106 -19.78 -1.09 -19.44
C LYS A 106 -18.69 -0.06 -19.70
N LYS A 107 -18.98 1.24 -19.49
CA LYS A 107 -17.98 2.31 -19.62
C LYS A 107 -16.86 2.19 -18.58
N ILE A 108 -17.19 1.83 -17.34
CA ILE A 108 -16.19 1.58 -16.30
C ILE A 108 -15.29 0.42 -16.69
N ASN A 109 -15.86 -0.71 -17.11
CA ASN A 109 -15.08 -1.88 -17.54
C ASN A 109 -14.16 -1.53 -18.72
N HIS A 110 -14.64 -0.76 -19.69
CA HIS A 110 -13.80 -0.31 -20.79
C HIS A 110 -12.63 0.57 -20.33
N LYS A 111 -12.85 1.49 -19.37
CA LYS A 111 -11.76 2.29 -18.79
C LYS A 111 -10.74 1.43 -18.05
N ILE A 112 -11.18 0.35 -17.39
CA ILE A 112 -10.28 -0.60 -16.77
C ILE A 112 -9.43 -1.32 -17.80
N GLU A 113 -10.03 -1.80 -18.89
CA GLU A 113 -9.27 -2.45 -19.98
C GLU A 113 -8.17 -1.51 -20.49
N GLN A 114 -8.48 -0.22 -20.63
CA GLN A 114 -7.50 0.81 -20.99
C GLN A 114 -6.40 0.98 -19.92
N ILE A 115 -6.75 1.02 -18.63
CA ILE A 115 -5.81 1.09 -17.50
C ILE A 115 -4.89 -0.13 -17.43
N LEU A 116 -5.42 -1.32 -17.71
CA LEU A 116 -4.65 -2.56 -17.70
C LEU A 116 -3.73 -2.66 -18.92
N GLY A 117 -4.21 -2.24 -20.09
CA GLY A 117 -3.49 -2.32 -21.37
C GLY A 117 -2.41 -1.25 -21.57
N ASP A 118 -2.69 0.00 -21.21
CA ASP A 118 -1.72 1.12 -21.29
C ASP A 118 -1.79 2.00 -20.02
N PRO A 119 -1.21 1.52 -18.90
CA PRO A 119 -1.24 2.25 -17.64
C PRO A 119 -0.52 3.60 -17.73
N SER A 120 0.48 3.71 -18.60
CA SER A 120 1.22 4.97 -18.79
C SER A 120 0.34 6.12 -19.27
N ARG A 121 -0.73 5.81 -20.02
CA ARG A 121 -1.69 6.79 -20.53
C ARG A 121 -2.97 6.88 -19.71
N HIS A 122 -3.46 5.77 -19.16
CA HIS A 122 -4.81 5.73 -18.57
C HIS A 122 -4.85 5.58 -17.05
N ASP A 123 -3.76 5.20 -16.40
CA ASP A 123 -3.72 4.95 -14.96
C ASP A 123 -3.05 6.12 -14.21
N PRO A 124 -3.85 6.99 -13.53
CA PRO A 124 -3.29 8.13 -12.80
C PRO A 124 -2.39 7.71 -11.64
N VAL A 125 -2.70 6.62 -10.93
CA VAL A 125 -1.90 6.11 -9.81
C VAL A 125 -0.54 5.66 -10.34
N TYR A 126 -0.54 4.87 -11.42
CA TYR A 126 0.70 4.41 -12.07
C TYR A 126 1.57 5.57 -12.52
N LYS A 127 0.99 6.63 -13.11
CA LYS A 127 1.75 7.81 -13.55
C LYS A 127 2.50 8.48 -12.40
N HIS A 128 1.84 8.65 -11.24
CA HIS A 128 2.45 9.28 -10.06
C HIS A 128 3.59 8.43 -9.51
N LEU A 129 3.30 7.15 -9.24
CA LEU A 129 4.30 6.21 -8.72
C LEU A 129 5.47 6.04 -9.70
N GLN A 130 5.22 6.06 -11.02
CA GLN A 130 6.29 5.96 -12.00
C GLN A 130 7.21 7.20 -12.00
N ARG A 131 6.70 8.40 -11.70
CA ARG A 131 7.53 9.60 -11.49
C ARG A 131 8.39 9.45 -10.24
N ILE A 132 7.79 8.97 -9.14
CA ILE A 132 8.49 8.69 -7.88
C ILE A 132 9.62 7.67 -8.09
N PHE A 133 9.35 6.52 -8.73
CA PHE A 133 10.36 5.49 -8.99
C PHE A 133 11.48 5.92 -9.94
N LYS A 134 11.19 6.82 -10.90
CA LYS A 134 12.18 7.36 -11.84
C LYS A 134 13.00 8.50 -11.25
N HIS A 135 12.57 9.09 -10.15
CA HIS A 135 13.30 10.17 -9.51
C HIS A 135 14.68 9.70 -9.05
N SER A 136 15.71 10.43 -9.47
CA SER A 136 17.08 10.12 -9.10
C SER A 136 17.35 10.71 -7.71
N SER A 137 17.56 9.83 -6.73
CA SER A 137 17.88 10.19 -5.35
C SER A 137 18.90 9.19 -4.79
N GLU A 138 19.67 9.62 -3.80
CA GLU A 138 20.63 8.77 -3.06
C GLU A 138 19.96 7.60 -2.32
N PHE A 139 18.63 7.69 -2.10
CA PHE A 139 17.82 6.69 -1.41
C PHE A 139 16.98 5.83 -2.38
N ASN A 140 17.15 6.00 -3.69
CA ASN A 140 16.52 5.15 -4.70
C ASN A 140 17.53 4.12 -5.26
N LEU A 141 17.42 2.85 -4.83
CA LEU A 141 18.21 1.73 -5.34
C LEU A 141 17.73 1.29 -6.73
N ASN A 142 17.89 2.17 -7.71
CA ASN A 142 17.51 1.91 -9.08
C ASN A 142 18.47 0.90 -9.74
N ARG A 143 18.09 0.43 -10.94
CA ARG A 143 18.86 -0.58 -11.67
C ARG A 143 20.25 -0.10 -12.11
N LEU A 144 20.49 1.20 -12.17
CA LEU A 144 21.79 1.77 -12.57
C LEU A 144 22.76 1.89 -11.38
N SER A 145 22.24 1.91 -10.15
CA SER A 145 23.06 2.01 -8.94
C SER A 145 23.96 0.79 -8.76
N LYS A 146 25.27 1.02 -8.64
CA LYS A 146 26.26 -0.04 -8.35
C LYS A 146 26.10 -0.61 -6.93
N ALA A 147 25.54 0.16 -5.99
CA ALA A 147 25.29 -0.29 -4.61
C ALA A 147 24.41 -1.55 -4.57
N ARG A 148 23.56 -1.77 -5.59
CA ARG A 148 22.66 -2.93 -5.69
C ARG A 148 23.38 -4.27 -5.57
N PHE A 149 24.63 -4.37 -6.02
CA PHE A 149 25.39 -5.62 -5.93
C PHE A 149 25.78 -5.96 -4.49
N GLY A 150 26.19 -4.95 -3.72
CA GLY A 150 26.50 -5.10 -2.30
C GLY A 150 25.26 -5.46 -1.50
N VAL A 151 24.17 -4.69 -1.68
CA VAL A 151 22.87 -4.93 -1.04
C VAL A 151 22.37 -6.34 -1.32
N ARG A 152 22.36 -6.78 -2.60
CA ARG A 152 21.91 -8.14 -2.96
C ARG A 152 22.76 -9.24 -2.37
N ARG A 153 24.08 -9.04 -2.23
CA ARG A 153 24.96 -10.02 -1.60
C ARG A 153 24.62 -10.18 -0.12
N LEU A 154 24.42 -9.08 0.59
CA LEU A 154 24.00 -9.10 2.00
C LEU A 154 22.61 -9.73 2.15
N ALA A 155 21.66 -9.38 1.28
CA ALA A 155 20.32 -9.94 1.28
C ALA A 155 20.30 -11.46 1.06
N ARG A 156 21.13 -11.98 0.15
CA ARG A 156 21.27 -13.44 -0.04
C ARG A 156 21.83 -14.12 1.21
N LYS A 157 22.82 -13.52 1.87
CA LYS A 157 23.37 -14.04 3.12
C LYS A 157 22.28 -14.06 4.21
N ARG A 158 21.54 -12.96 4.38
CA ARG A 158 20.38 -12.85 5.30
C ARG A 158 19.37 -13.97 5.05
N PHE A 159 18.96 -14.13 3.80
CA PHE A 159 18.00 -15.15 3.39
C PHE A 159 18.50 -16.58 3.69
N THR A 160 19.76 -16.86 3.36
CA THR A 160 20.37 -18.19 3.60
C THR A 160 20.48 -18.52 5.09
N LEU A 161 20.76 -17.53 5.93
CA LEU A 161 20.85 -17.68 7.39
C LEU A 161 19.48 -17.64 8.08
N GLY A 162 18.40 -17.38 7.33
CA GLY A 162 17.04 -17.32 7.87
C GLY A 162 16.76 -16.10 8.74
N TYR A 163 17.51 -15.01 8.58
CA TYR A 163 17.28 -13.77 9.31
C TYR A 163 16.05 -13.00 8.77
N PRO A 164 15.24 -12.35 9.64
CA PRO A 164 14.12 -11.49 9.20
C PRO A 164 14.62 -10.26 8.44
N PRO A 165 13.79 -9.49 7.72
CA PRO A 165 12.39 -9.79 7.39
C PRO A 165 12.32 -10.94 6.39
N ARG A 166 11.44 -11.91 6.66
CA ARG A 166 11.11 -13.05 5.79
C ARG A 166 9.88 -13.79 6.30
N LYS A 167 9.16 -14.47 5.41
CA LYS A 167 8.12 -15.46 5.75
C LYS A 167 8.74 -16.87 5.79
N ASP A 168 8.10 -17.79 6.51
CA ASP A 168 8.59 -19.18 6.64
C ASP A 168 8.71 -19.88 5.28
N ASN A 169 7.74 -19.64 4.40
CA ASN A 169 7.68 -20.21 3.05
C ASN A 169 8.22 -19.27 1.96
N ASP A 170 8.99 -18.26 2.35
CA ASP A 170 9.48 -17.27 1.40
C ASP A 170 10.53 -17.86 0.46
N ILE A 171 10.32 -17.66 -0.84
CA ILE A 171 11.23 -18.04 -1.92
C ILE A 171 11.93 -16.81 -2.53
N SER A 172 11.59 -15.62 -2.05
CA SER A 172 12.10 -14.34 -2.51
C SER A 172 13.12 -13.77 -1.53
N ILE A 173 14.08 -13.00 -2.06
CA ILE A 173 14.98 -12.18 -1.23
C ILE A 173 14.51 -10.72 -1.16
N GLY A 174 13.27 -10.44 -1.55
CA GLY A 174 12.73 -9.08 -1.72
C GLY A 174 12.82 -8.25 -0.45
N ASP A 175 12.25 -8.75 0.64
CA ASP A 175 12.27 -8.06 1.94
C ASP A 175 13.68 -7.94 2.49
N ALA A 176 14.50 -8.97 2.28
CA ALA A 176 15.92 -8.93 2.63
C ALA A 176 16.67 -7.82 1.85
N VAL A 177 16.37 -7.61 0.57
CA VAL A 177 16.93 -6.52 -0.24
C VAL A 177 16.45 -5.17 0.28
N ASN A 178 15.16 -5.03 0.57
CA ASN A 178 14.57 -3.81 1.10
C ASN A 178 15.23 -3.44 2.44
N TRP A 179 15.36 -4.39 3.37
CA TRP A 179 16.00 -4.16 4.66
C TRP A 179 17.47 -3.78 4.55
N GLU A 180 18.27 -4.51 3.75
CA GLU A 180 19.68 -4.16 3.57
C GLU A 180 19.85 -2.78 2.93
N TRP A 181 18.91 -2.37 2.07
CA TRP A 181 18.89 -1.03 1.52
C TRP A 181 18.50 0.04 2.56
N ILE A 182 17.52 -0.24 3.41
CA ILE A 182 17.16 0.63 4.54
C ILE A 182 18.38 0.86 5.41
N ILE A 183 19.10 -0.19 5.80
CA ILE A 183 20.32 -0.08 6.61
C ILE A 183 21.39 0.76 5.92
N ASP A 184 21.63 0.54 4.62
CA ASP A 184 22.62 1.31 3.86
C ASP A 184 22.26 2.81 3.78
N CYS A 185 20.99 3.14 3.50
CA CYS A 185 20.50 4.53 3.52
C CYS A 185 20.64 5.17 4.90
N ALA A 186 20.30 4.40 5.93
CA ALA A 186 20.48 4.80 7.31
C ALA A 186 21.95 5.09 7.59
N GLN A 187 22.90 4.22 7.26
CA GLN A 187 24.32 4.42 7.55
C GLN A 187 24.91 5.66 6.88
N ARG A 188 24.36 6.08 5.74
CA ARG A 188 24.80 7.26 5.01
C ARG A 188 24.23 8.58 5.54
N THR A 189 23.32 8.55 6.52
CA THR A 189 22.64 9.73 7.03
C THR A 189 22.50 9.74 8.55
N THR A 190 22.24 10.92 9.11
CA THR A 190 21.88 11.08 10.53
C THR A 190 20.38 10.96 10.77
N LYS A 191 19.59 10.73 9.71
CA LYS A 191 18.13 10.72 9.75
C LYS A 191 17.60 9.47 10.44
N ASP A 192 16.49 9.63 11.13
CA ASP A 192 15.69 8.52 11.63
C ASP A 192 15.05 7.75 10.47
N ILE A 193 14.51 6.57 10.73
CA ILE A 193 13.83 5.75 9.71
C ILE A 193 12.39 5.48 10.14
N ILE A 194 11.46 5.65 9.21
CA ILE A 194 10.08 5.20 9.31
C ILE A 194 9.85 4.12 8.25
N ILE A 195 9.39 2.95 8.68
CA ILE A 195 8.96 1.84 7.83
C ILE A 195 7.43 1.85 7.84
N VAL A 196 6.84 2.01 6.67
CA VAL A 196 5.40 1.94 6.45
C VAL A 196 5.06 0.62 5.78
N THR A 197 4.40 -0.28 6.50
CA THR A 197 3.93 -1.57 5.98
C THR A 197 2.69 -2.04 6.74
N ARG A 198 1.80 -2.75 6.04
CA ARG A 198 0.66 -3.45 6.63
C ARG A 198 0.88 -4.97 6.74
N ASP A 199 2.04 -5.44 6.29
CA ASP A 199 2.44 -6.85 6.37
C ASP A 199 3.27 -7.07 7.64
N THR A 200 3.37 -8.33 8.07
CA THR A 200 4.03 -8.71 9.32
C THR A 200 5.52 -9.04 9.16
N ASP A 201 6.11 -8.77 7.99
CA ASP A 201 7.50 -9.18 7.70
C ASP A 201 8.53 -8.39 8.52
N PHE A 202 8.21 -7.14 8.84
CA PHE A 202 9.07 -6.26 9.63
C PHE A 202 8.71 -6.25 11.13
N GLY A 203 7.61 -6.89 11.52
CA GLY A 203 7.11 -6.82 12.90
C GLY A 203 5.66 -7.28 13.04
N ALA A 204 5.02 -6.88 14.13
CA ALA A 204 3.63 -7.25 14.42
C ALA A 204 2.77 -6.00 14.63
N ILE A 205 1.50 -6.07 14.25
CA ILE A 205 0.49 -5.07 14.59
C ILE A 205 -0.45 -5.70 15.61
N TYR A 206 -0.58 -5.07 16.77
CA TYR A 206 -1.43 -5.56 17.85
C TYR A 206 -2.13 -4.39 18.55
N ASN A 207 -3.45 -4.48 18.70
CA ASN A 207 -4.30 -3.43 19.29
C ASN A 207 -4.04 -2.03 18.70
N GLY A 208 -3.96 -1.95 17.37
CA GLY A 208 -3.71 -0.69 16.65
C GLY A 208 -2.30 -0.08 16.86
N LYS A 209 -1.36 -0.85 17.43
CA LYS A 209 0.04 -0.45 17.62
C LYS A 209 0.95 -1.35 16.81
N SER A 210 1.93 -0.74 16.15
CA SER A 210 2.97 -1.43 15.42
C SER A 210 4.18 -1.69 16.32
N TYR A 211 4.68 -2.92 16.31
CA TYR A 211 5.83 -3.39 17.06
C TYR A 211 6.87 -3.94 16.09
N LEU A 212 8.02 -3.28 16.00
CA LEU A 212 9.13 -3.74 15.18
C LEU A 212 9.65 -5.09 15.71
N ASN A 213 10.01 -6.01 14.81
CA ASN A 213 10.68 -7.26 15.15
C ASN A 213 11.95 -7.00 16.00
N ASP A 214 12.10 -7.75 17.10
CA ASP A 214 13.17 -7.54 18.07
C ASP A 214 14.57 -7.71 17.47
N TRP A 215 14.75 -8.66 16.56
CA TRP A 215 16.03 -8.88 15.87
C TRP A 215 16.37 -7.70 14.96
N LEU A 216 15.40 -7.22 14.17
CA LEU A 216 15.58 -6.05 13.31
C LEU A 216 15.92 -4.79 14.11
N LYS A 217 15.29 -4.64 15.28
CA LYS A 217 15.58 -3.54 16.21
C LYS A 217 17.01 -3.58 16.72
N ILE A 218 17.45 -4.72 17.25
CA ILE A 218 18.81 -4.91 17.77
C ILE A 218 19.82 -4.68 16.65
N GLU A 219 19.60 -5.31 15.50
CA GLU A 219 20.47 -5.17 14.34
C GLU A 219 20.62 -3.71 13.90
N PHE A 220 19.52 -2.96 13.81
CA PHE A 220 19.58 -1.54 13.43
C PHE A 220 20.40 -0.72 14.42
N GLN A 221 20.27 -1.02 15.71
CA GLN A 221 21.04 -0.34 16.76
C GLN A 221 22.54 -0.65 16.68
N GLU A 222 22.89 -1.89 16.36
CA GLU A 222 24.28 -2.34 16.21
C GLU A 222 24.93 -1.82 14.93
N ARG A 223 24.24 -1.94 13.79
CA ARG A 223 24.77 -1.56 12.48
C ARG A 223 24.72 -0.07 12.23
N VAL A 224 23.87 0.67 12.94
CA VAL A 224 23.72 2.10 12.69
C VAL A 224 23.80 2.98 13.92
N SER A 225 22.89 2.87 14.88
CA SER A 225 22.99 3.67 16.11
C SER A 225 21.96 3.27 17.16
N LYS A 226 22.38 3.24 18.43
CA LYS A 226 21.49 3.11 19.59
C LYS A 226 20.60 4.35 19.84
N LYS A 227 20.97 5.51 19.31
CA LYS A 227 20.25 6.79 19.54
C LYS A 227 19.19 7.08 18.46
N ARG A 228 19.38 6.56 17.25
CA ARG A 228 18.46 6.84 16.12
C ARG A 228 17.20 6.02 16.26
N LYS A 229 16.08 6.61 15.86
CA LYS A 229 14.77 5.98 15.91
C LYS A 229 14.54 5.18 14.63
N LEU A 230 14.04 3.96 14.83
CA LEU A 230 13.46 3.13 13.80
C LEU A 230 12.00 2.90 14.17
N VAL A 231 11.09 3.48 13.41
CA VAL A 231 9.64 3.46 13.67
C VAL A 231 8.99 2.55 12.64
N LEU A 232 8.16 1.61 13.10
CA LEU A 232 7.27 0.82 12.27
C LEU A 232 5.85 1.40 12.38
N THR A 233 5.15 1.52 11.26
CA THR A 233 3.74 1.94 11.24
C THR A 233 2.99 1.32 10.06
N ASP A 234 1.68 1.15 10.21
CA ASP A 234 0.72 0.77 9.18
C ASP A 234 0.03 1.98 8.50
N LYS A 235 0.35 3.19 8.96
CA LYS A 235 -0.28 4.45 8.55
C LYS A 235 0.69 5.32 7.74
N LEU A 236 0.35 5.50 6.47
CA LEU A 236 1.05 6.44 5.59
C LEU A 236 0.84 7.89 6.06
N SER A 237 -0.35 8.24 6.58
CA SER A 237 -0.60 9.56 7.19
C SER A 237 0.40 9.89 8.29
N PHE A 238 0.68 8.94 9.17
CA PHE A 238 1.65 9.13 10.26
C PHE A 238 3.04 9.43 9.71
N ALA A 239 3.50 8.63 8.75
CA ALA A 239 4.82 8.80 8.16
C ALA A 239 4.95 10.15 7.44
N LEU A 240 3.93 10.52 6.66
CA LEU A 240 3.87 11.82 5.99
C LEU A 240 3.85 12.95 7.01
N LYS A 241 2.98 12.94 8.03
CA LYS A 241 2.95 13.96 9.10
C LYS A 241 4.29 14.14 9.81
N ALA A 242 5.02 13.04 10.01
CA ALA A 242 6.30 13.09 10.67
C ALA A 242 7.35 13.84 9.82
N VAL A 243 7.27 13.77 8.49
CA VAL A 243 8.25 14.38 7.58
C VAL A 243 7.78 15.67 6.90
N ASP A 244 6.47 15.84 6.75
CA ASP A 244 5.79 16.90 6.01
C ASP A 244 4.45 17.22 6.71
N GLU A 245 4.24 18.49 7.03
CA GLU A 245 3.15 18.92 7.94
C GLU A 245 1.77 18.93 7.27
N VAL A 246 1.67 18.53 6.00
CA VAL A 246 0.45 18.70 5.18
C VAL A 246 -0.33 17.39 5.00
N VAL A 247 -0.85 16.87 6.11
CA VAL A 247 -1.83 15.77 6.10
C VAL A 247 -3.11 16.23 6.77
N THR A 248 -4.21 16.20 6.03
CA THR A 248 -5.53 16.64 6.53
C THR A 248 -6.18 15.55 7.37
N LYS A 249 -7.19 15.94 8.17
CA LYS A 249 -7.99 14.97 8.92
C LYS A 249 -8.76 14.01 7.99
N GLU A 250 -9.20 14.51 6.84
CA GLU A 250 -9.92 13.71 5.84
C GLU A 250 -9.05 12.58 5.27
N MET A 251 -7.76 12.85 5.06
CA MET A 251 -6.78 11.83 4.68
C MET A 251 -6.69 10.72 5.73
N GLU A 252 -6.56 11.08 7.01
CA GLU A 252 -6.50 10.11 8.11
C GLU A 252 -7.77 9.27 8.24
N ASP A 253 -8.93 9.92 8.16
CA ASP A 253 -10.22 9.25 8.27
C ASP A 253 -10.43 8.25 7.10
N ALA A 254 -10.00 8.62 5.89
CA ALA A 254 -10.07 7.73 4.73
C ALA A 254 -9.10 6.54 4.84
N GLU A 255 -7.90 6.76 5.37
CA GLU A 255 -6.94 5.69 5.63
C GLU A 255 -7.45 4.74 6.73
N GLN A 256 -8.05 5.27 7.80
CA GLN A 256 -8.64 4.43 8.85
C GLN A 256 -9.79 3.57 8.31
N GLN A 257 -10.67 4.12 7.47
CA GLN A 257 -11.74 3.36 6.81
C GLN A 257 -11.20 2.21 5.94
N LEU A 258 -10.08 2.44 5.25
CA LEU A 258 -9.40 1.39 4.49
C LEU A 258 -8.88 0.29 5.42
N LEU A 259 -8.20 0.65 6.52
CA LEU A 259 -7.66 -0.30 7.50
C LEU A 259 -8.77 -1.15 8.11
N ASP A 260 -9.87 -0.53 8.55
CA ASP A 260 -11.03 -1.22 9.11
C ASP A 260 -11.63 -2.21 8.09
N THR A 261 -11.64 -1.84 6.80
CA THR A 261 -12.10 -2.73 5.73
C THR A 261 -11.16 -3.91 5.52
N ILE A 262 -9.85 -3.70 5.58
CA ILE A 262 -8.84 -4.77 5.45
C ILE A 262 -8.95 -5.73 6.64
N GLU A 263 -9.04 -5.21 7.86
CA GLU A 263 -9.21 -6.01 9.07
C GLU A 263 -10.50 -6.84 9.02
N TRP A 264 -11.62 -6.22 8.62
CA TRP A 264 -12.88 -6.93 8.42
C TRP A 264 -12.74 -8.05 7.39
N LEU A 265 -12.11 -7.81 6.23
CA LEU A 265 -11.91 -8.83 5.20
C LEU A 265 -11.05 -10.00 5.69
N ASN A 266 -9.97 -9.71 6.41
CA ASN A 266 -9.12 -10.75 6.99
C ASN A 266 -9.93 -11.61 7.99
N SER A 267 -10.76 -10.98 8.83
CA SER A 267 -11.61 -11.72 9.78
C SER A 267 -12.63 -12.66 9.10
N GLN A 268 -13.06 -12.36 7.87
CA GLN A 268 -13.96 -13.24 7.12
C GLN A 268 -13.23 -14.42 6.50
N LEU A 269 -11.98 -14.24 6.05
CA LEU A 269 -11.17 -15.32 5.50
C LEU A 269 -10.84 -16.36 6.57
N PHE A 270 -10.43 -15.93 7.76
CA PHE A 270 -10.13 -16.85 8.88
C PHE A 270 -11.37 -17.59 9.42
N LYS A 271 -12.58 -17.08 9.22
CA LYS A 271 -13.81 -17.80 9.60
C LYS A 271 -14.18 -18.95 8.66
N ASN A 272 -13.79 -18.86 7.39
CA ASN A 272 -14.12 -19.89 6.42
C ASN A 272 -13.17 -21.10 6.54
N ASP A 273 -11.93 -20.89 6.96
CA ASP A 273 -10.98 -21.99 7.19
C ASP A 273 -11.36 -22.88 8.39
N ASP A 274 -12.08 -22.33 9.38
CA ASP A 274 -12.58 -23.08 10.55
C ASP A 274 -13.87 -23.88 10.25
N GLU A 275 -14.62 -23.56 9.18
CA GLU A 275 -15.84 -24.29 8.78
C GLU A 275 -15.57 -25.47 7.84
N ASP A 276 -14.41 -25.49 7.16
CA ASP A 276 -14.01 -26.60 6.26
C ASP A 276 -13.25 -27.74 6.99
N GLU A 277 -12.97 -27.60 8.30
CA GLU A 277 -12.37 -28.65 9.15
C GLU A 277 -13.38 -29.34 10.11
N ALA A 278 -14.69 -29.09 9.99
CA ALA A 278 -15.74 -29.66 10.84
C ALA A 278 -16.55 -30.80 10.20
#